data_AF-A0A7Y5SLQ0-F1
#
_entry.id   AF-A0A7Y5SLQ0-F1
#
_cell.length_a   1.000
_cell.length_b   1.000
_cell.length_c   1.000
_cell.angle_alpha   90.00
_cell.angle_beta   90.00
_cell.angle_gamma   90.00
#
_symmetry.space_group_name_H-M   'P 1'
#
loop_
_entity.id
_entity.type
_entity.pdbx_description
1 polymer ?
#
loop_
_entity_poly.entity_id
_entity_poly.type
_entity_poly.pdbx_seq_one_letter_code
_entity_poly.pdbx_strand_id
1 'polypeptide(L)' 'MDGDFWHGNPKCYRVPKSNVEYWTKKIEGNRARDKKHTKTLKRLGWHVIRIWESALRDEEAVATKIRAAMMRHINGETT' A
#
# COMPACT_ATOMS: atom_id res chain seq x y z
N MET A 1 -5.22 3.41 2.21
CA MET A 1 -4.58 3.34 3.53
C MET A 1 -4.45 1.88 3.85
N ASP A 2 -3.24 1.40 4.13
CA ASP A 2 -2.95 -0.03 4.25
C ASP A 2 -2.57 -0.36 5.68
N GLY A 3 -3.41 -1.12 6.37
CA GLY A 3 -3.07 -1.68 7.68
C GLY A 3 -1.86 -2.61 7.57
N ASP A 4 -0.87 -2.43 8.47
CA ASP A 4 0.42 -3.12 8.35
C ASP A 4 0.26 -4.64 8.42
N PHE A 5 -0.63 -5.10 9.30
CA PHE A 5 -0.90 -6.52 9.46
C PHE A 5 -1.67 -7.08 8.27
N TRP A 6 -2.81 -6.47 7.92
CA TRP A 6 -3.78 -7.01 6.96
C TRP A 6 -3.27 -7.08 5.52
N HIS A 7 -2.35 -6.18 5.15
CA HIS A 7 -1.74 -6.13 3.82
C HIS A 7 -0.28 -6.61 3.83
N GLY A 8 0.22 -7.02 4.99
CA GLY A 8 1.56 -7.56 5.16
C GLY A 8 2.64 -6.55 4.82
N ASN A 9 2.73 -5.44 5.56
CA ASN A 9 3.82 -4.47 5.42
C ASN A 9 5.18 -5.18 5.54
N PRO A 10 6.08 -5.11 4.54
CA PRO A 10 7.39 -5.76 4.59
C PRO A 10 8.23 -5.41 5.82
N LYS A 11 8.07 -4.22 6.40
CA LYS A 11 8.82 -3.77 7.58
C LYS A 11 8.24 -4.32 8.88
N CYS A 12 6.92 -4.25 9.04
CA CYS A 12 6.24 -4.45 10.33
C CYS A 12 5.50 -5.78 10.45
N TYR A 13 5.12 -6.42 9.34
CA TYR A 13 4.36 -7.67 9.38
C TYR A 13 5.20 -8.84 9.90
N ARG A 14 4.59 -9.64 10.77
CA ARG A 14 5.10 -10.91 11.27
C ARG A 14 3.95 -11.92 11.25
N VAL A 15 4.23 -13.13 10.78
CA VAL A 15 3.19 -14.19 10.71
C VAL A 15 2.81 -14.59 12.14
N PRO A 16 1.52 -14.62 12.50
CA PRO A 16 1.08 -15.14 13.80
C PRO A 16 1.51 -16.58 14.01
N LYS A 17 1.87 -16.94 15.24
CA LYS A 17 2.32 -18.31 15.58
C LYS A 17 1.16 -19.32 15.58
N SER A 18 -0.06 -18.88 15.80
CA SER A 18 -1.27 -19.71 15.72
C SER A 18 -1.90 -19.61 14.32
N ASN A 19 -2.44 -20.72 13.80
CA ASN A 19 -3.10 -20.79 12.49
C ASN A 19 -2.22 -20.25 11.34
N VAL A 20 -0.93 -20.60 11.35
CA VAL A 20 0.09 -20.09 10.40
C VAL A 20 -0.37 -20.22 8.94
N GLU A 21 -0.84 -21.40 8.54
CA GLU A 21 -1.26 -21.66 7.15
C GLU A 21 -2.41 -20.73 6.72
N TYR A 22 -3.41 -20.57 7.59
CA TYR A 22 -4.53 -19.65 7.34
C TYR A 22 -4.03 -18.22 7.14
N TRP A 23 -3.17 -17.73 8.04
CA TRP A 23 -2.68 -16.35 7.97
C TRP A 23 -1.79 -16.11 6.77
N THR A 24 -0.88 -17.03 6.46
CA THR A 24 -0.05 -16.95 5.25
C THR A 24 -0.92 -16.83 4.01
N LYS A 25 -1.86 -17.76 3.82
CA LYS A 25 -2.77 -17.75 2.66
C LYS A 25 -3.63 -16.48 2.60
N LYS A 26 -4.11 -16.00 3.75
CA LYS A 26 -4.94 -14.78 3.83
C LYS A 26 -4.15 -13.54 3.43
N ILE A 27 -2.94 -13.36 3.95
CA ILE A 27 -2.10 -12.20 3.65
C ILE A 27 -1.60 -12.24 2.21
N GLU A 28 -1.23 -13.41 1.68
CA GLU A 28 -0.89 -13.59 0.27
C GLU A 28 -2.08 -13.22 -0.64
N GLY A 29 -3.28 -13.69 -0.30
CA GLY A 29 -4.51 -13.35 -1.03
C GLY A 29 -4.79 -11.84 -1.03
N ASN A 30 -4.59 -11.16 0.10
CA ASN A 30 -4.74 -9.71 0.19
C ASN A 30 -3.71 -8.98 -0.68
N ARG A 31 -2.43 -9.36 -0.61
CA ARG A 31 -1.37 -8.79 -1.46
C ARG A 31 -1.64 -8.99 -2.95
N ALA A 32 -2.14 -10.16 -3.35
CA ALA A 32 -2.53 -10.44 -4.73
C ALA A 32 -3.68 -9.53 -5.19
N ARG A 33 -4.70 -9.35 -4.33
CA ARG A 33 -5.82 -8.44 -4.58
C ARG A 33 -5.36 -6.99 -4.70
N ASP A 34 -4.47 -6.55 -3.81
CA ASP A 34 -3.87 -5.21 -3.84
C ASP A 34 -3.14 -4.91 -5.15
N LYS A 35 -2.33 -5.88 -5.63
CA LYS A 35 -1.64 -5.77 -6.92
C LYS A 35 -2.64 -5.68 -8.07
N LYS A 36 -3.70 -6.50 -8.07
CA LYS A 36 -4.75 -6.47 -9.09
C LYS A 36 -5.49 -5.13 -9.12
N HIS A 37 -5.87 -4.61 -7.95
CA HIS A 37 -6.58 -3.33 -7.84
C HIS A 37 -5.69 -2.17 -8.30
N THR A 38 -4.44 -2.13 -7.84
CA THR A 38 -3.47 -1.10 -8.25
C THR A 38 -3.28 -1.11 -9.77
N LYS A 39 -3.09 -2.28 -10.38
CA LYS A 39 -2.97 -2.41 -11.84
C LYS A 39 -4.22 -1.93 -12.58
N THR A 40 -5.39 -2.28 -12.06
CA THR A 40 -6.67 -1.89 -12.67
C THR A 40 -6.88 -0.38 -12.62
N LEU A 41 -6.65 0.24 -11.46
CA LEU A 41 -6.76 1.68 -11.28
C LEU A 41 -5.76 2.43 -12.16
N LYS A 42 -4.49 2.00 -12.20
CA LYS A 42 -3.48 2.59 -13.09
C LYS A 42 -3.91 2.53 -14.56
N ARG A 43 -4.47 1.40 -15.02
CA ARG A 43 -4.96 1.25 -16.40
C ARG A 43 -6.14 2.17 -16.72
N LEU A 44 -6.94 2.52 -15.72
CA LEU A 44 -8.04 3.48 -15.84
C LEU A 44 -7.57 4.95 -15.72
N GLY A 45 -6.25 5.19 -15.73
CA GLY A 45 -5.67 6.54 -15.65
C GLY A 45 -5.49 7.08 -14.22
N TRP A 46 -5.83 6.30 -13.19
CA TRP A 46 -5.69 6.76 -11.82
C TRP A 46 -4.24 6.69 -11.33
N HIS A 47 -3.79 7.74 -10.67
CA HIS A 47 -2.56 7.73 -9.89
C HIS A 47 -2.81 7.12 -8.51
N VAL A 48 -2.22 5.94 -8.26
CA VAL A 48 -2.42 5.19 -7.02
C VAL A 48 -1.30 5.48 -6.04
N ILE A 49 -1.64 6.07 -4.89
CA ILE A 49 -0.72 6.28 -3.77
C ILE A 49 -1.13 5.35 -2.63
N ARG A 50 -0.19 4.54 -2.15
CA ARG A 50 -0.40 3.67 -0.97
C ARG A 50 0.45 4.17 0.20
N ILE A 51 -0.19 4.29 1.36
CA ILE A 51 0.40 4.70 2.63
C ILE A 51 0.13 3.59 3.62
N TRP A 52 1.19 3.11 4.25
CA TRP A 52 1.15 2.13 5.33
C TRP A 52 0.71 2.81 6.63
N GLU A 53 -0.04 2.10 7.45
CA GLU A 53 -0.48 2.55 8.78
C GLU A 53 0.70 3.02 9.65
N SER A 54 1.79 2.26 9.70
CA SER A 54 3.01 2.67 10.42
C SER A 54 3.61 3.98 9.96
N ALA A 55 3.44 4.36 8.69
CA ALA A 55 3.98 5.61 8.18
C ALA A 55 3.23 6.83 8.74
N LEU A 56 1.98 6.65 9.22
CA LEU A 56 1.21 7.74 9.82
C LEU A 56 1.79 8.24 11.15
N ARG A 57 2.76 7.55 11.73
CA ARG A 57 3.52 8.06 12.88
C ARG A 57 4.38 9.28 12.52
N ASP A 58 4.63 9.51 11.24
CA ASP A 58 5.31 10.68 10.71
C ASP A 58 4.42 11.35 9.67
N GLU A 59 3.52 12.20 10.16
CA GLU A 59 2.51 12.88 9.35
C GLU A 59 3.14 13.79 8.29
N GLU A 60 4.25 14.46 8.61
CA GLU A 60 4.91 15.38 7.68
C GLU A 60 5.58 14.62 6.53
N ALA A 61 6.21 13.47 6.81
CA ALA A 61 6.74 12.61 5.75
C ALA A 61 5.62 12.09 4.82
N VAL A 62 4.47 11.71 5.40
CA VAL A 62 3.30 11.28 4.62
C VAL A 62 2.75 12.43 3.77
N ALA A 63 2.59 13.62 4.35
CA ALA A 63 2.11 14.80 3.65
C ALA A 63 3.05 15.18 2.50
N THR A 64 4.37 15.18 2.74
CA THR A 64 5.39 15.42 1.72
C THR A 64 5.29 14.42 0.57
N LYS A 65 5.12 13.13 0.87
CA LYS A 65 4.93 12.08 -0.14
C LYS A 65 3.67 12.31 -0.99
N ILE A 66 2.56 12.70 -0.36
CA ILE A 66 1.30 12.98 -1.06
C ILE A 66 1.47 14.22 -1.95
N ARG A 67 2.00 15.33 -1.42
CA ARG A 67 2.26 16.56 -2.19
C ARG A 67 3.13 16.27 -3.41
N ALA A 68 4.24 15.54 -3.24
CA ALA A 68 5.13 15.19 -4.35
C ALA A 68 4.43 14.35 -5.43
N ALA A 69 3.56 13.41 -5.02
CA ALA A 69 2.80 12.60 -5.98
C ALA A 69 1.73 13.42 -6.73
N MET A 70 1.09 14.38 -6.06
CA MET A 70 0.16 15.31 -6.71
C MET A 70 0.88 16.22 -7.72
N MET A 71 2.04 16.77 -7.37
CA MET A 71 2.82 17.63 -8.27
C MET A 71 3.25 16.90 -9.55
N ARG A 72 3.73 15.64 -9.45
CA ARG A 72 4.07 14.84 -10.63
C ARG A 72 2.86 14.62 -11.55
N HIS A 73 1.70 14.35 -10.96
CA HIS A 73 0.46 14.17 -11.72
C HIS A 73 0.05 15.44 -12.46
N ILE A 74 0.11 16.61 -11.79
CA ILE A 74 -0.21 17.91 -12.41
C ILE A 74 0.74 18.23 -13.57
N ASN A 75 2.02 17.90 -13.42
CA ASN A 75 3.04 18.18 -14.44
C ASN A 75 3.06 17.18 -15.61
N GLY A 76 2.17 16.17 -15.62
CA GLY A 76 2.09 15.17 -16.70
C GLY A 76 3.20 14.10 -16.65
N GLU A 77 3.99 14.04 -15.58
CA GLU A 77 5.02 13.02 -15.40
C GLU A 77 4.38 11.70 -14.96
N THR A 78 4.33 10.71 -15.86
CA THR A 78 3.74 9.41 -15.56
C THR A 78 4.75 8.53 -14.79
N THR A 79 4.35 7.97 -13.64
CA THR A 79 5.16 7.05 -12.79
C THR A 79 4.89 5.56 -13.02
#